data_AF-A0A441TKD4-F1
#
_entry.id   AF-A0A441TKD4-F1
#
_cell.length_a   1.000
_cell.length_b   1.000
_cell.length_c   1.000
_cell.angle_alpha   90.00
_cell.angle_beta   90.00
_cell.angle_gamma   90.00
#
_symmetry.space_group_name_H-M   'P 1'
#
loop_
_entity.id
_entity.type
_entity.pdbx_description
1 polymer ?
#
loop_
_entity_poly.entity_id
_entity_poly.type
_entity_poly.pdbx_seq_one_letter_code
_entity_poly.pdbx_strand_id
1 'polypeptide(L)' 'NGLSSSEFEAVLRQVGAERYHNRHPFHHRMTSGALSRTEMQAWALNRYCYQAVIPRKDAMILAHAQDPAFRADWRKRIE' A
#
# COMPACT_ATOMS: atom_id res chain seq x y z
N ASN A 1 20.14 -20.10 11.54
CA ASN A 1 19.53 -20.64 10.30
C ASN A 1 18.26 -19.85 10.03
N GLY A 2 18.32 -18.94 9.06
CA GLY A 2 17.16 -18.17 8.59
C GLY A 2 16.52 -18.83 7.38
N LEU A 3 15.37 -18.30 6.95
CA LEU A 3 14.73 -18.68 5.70
C LEU A 3 15.66 -18.35 4.52
N SER A 4 15.65 -19.19 3.49
CA SER A 4 16.16 -18.79 2.18
C SER A 4 15.32 -17.63 1.61
N SER A 5 15.86 -16.92 0.60
CA SER A 5 15.15 -15.79 -0.01
C SER A 5 13.77 -16.18 -0.56
N SER A 6 13.64 -17.36 -1.15
CA SER A 6 12.37 -17.86 -1.70
C SER A 6 11.37 -18.20 -0.60
N GLU A 7 11.82 -18.84 0.48
CA GLU A 7 10.97 -19.14 1.63
C GLU A 7 10.51 -17.85 2.32
N PHE A 8 11.39 -16.86 2.45
CA PHE A 8 11.02 -15.56 3.01
C PHE A 8 10.00 -14.82 2.14
N GLU A 9 10.18 -14.82 0.81
CA GLU A 9 9.20 -14.23 -0.11
C GLU A 9 7.84 -14.94 -0.02
N ALA A 10 7.84 -16.27 0.10
CA ALA A 10 6.61 -17.04 0.27
C ALA A 10 5.84 -16.61 1.53
N VAL A 11 6.53 -16.35 2.63
CA VAL A 11 5.93 -15.81 3.86
C VAL A 11 5.32 -14.43 3.63
N LEU A 12 6.03 -13.51 2.98
CA LEU A 12 5.49 -12.17 2.68
C LEU A 12 4.23 -12.24 1.80
N ARG A 13 4.22 -13.12 0.79
CA ARG A 13 3.07 -13.33 -0.09
C ARG A 13 1.88 -13.94 0.64
N GLN A 14 2.12 -14.85 1.59
CA GLN A 14 1.06 -15.45 2.40
C GLN A 14 0.34 -14.39 3.24
N VAL A 15 1.07 -13.43 3.82
CA VAL A 15 0.45 -12.30 4.54
C VAL A 15 -0.48 -11.51 3.62
N GLY A 16 -0.06 -11.26 2.36
CA GLY A 16 -0.91 -10.62 1.36
C GLY A 16 -2.18 -11.43 1.07
N ALA A 17 -2.04 -12.74 0.84
CA ALA A 17 -3.16 -13.64 0.54
C ALA A 17 -4.21 -13.69 1.67
N GLU A 18 -3.78 -13.57 2.92
CA GLU A 18 -4.64 -13.66 4.10
C GLU A 18 -5.19 -12.31 4.58
N ARG A 19 -4.39 -11.23 4.48
CA ARG A 19 -4.64 -9.98 5.20
C ARG A 19 -4.76 -8.75 4.30
N TYR A 20 -4.53 -8.86 3.00
CA TYR A 20 -4.67 -7.71 2.12
C TYR A 20 -6.12 -7.22 2.08
N HIS A 21 -6.30 -5.91 1.92
CA HIS A 21 -7.60 -5.25 2.09
C HIS A 21 -8.66 -5.63 1.03
N ASN A 22 -8.27 -6.36 -0.02
CA ASN A 22 -9.19 -6.86 -1.04
C ASN A 22 -10.20 -7.84 -0.46
N ARG A 23 -9.85 -8.50 0.67
CA ARG A 23 -10.71 -9.39 1.43
C ARG A 23 -11.71 -8.66 2.33
N HIS A 24 -11.56 -7.34 2.51
CA HIS A 24 -12.42 -6.59 3.40
C HIS A 24 -13.84 -6.51 2.81
N PRO A 25 -14.92 -6.73 3.59
CA PRO A 25 -16.29 -6.71 3.09
C PRO A 25 -16.65 -5.44 2.31
N PHE A 26 -16.16 -4.28 2.77
CA PHE A 26 -16.35 -3.01 2.05
C PHE A 26 -15.72 -3.02 0.65
N HIS A 27 -14.51 -3.59 0.50
CA HIS A 27 -13.85 -3.69 -0.80
C HIS A 27 -14.62 -4.61 -1.74
N HIS A 28 -15.11 -5.76 -1.25
CA HIS A 28 -15.95 -6.66 -2.03
C HIS A 28 -17.22 -5.96 -2.54
N ARG A 29 -17.95 -5.27 -1.65
CA ARG A 29 -19.14 -4.48 -2.03
C ARG A 29 -18.81 -3.39 -3.04
N MET A 30 -17.66 -2.74 -2.90
CA MET A 30 -17.19 -1.73 -3.86
C MET A 30 -16.96 -2.34 -5.24
N THR A 31 -16.21 -3.45 -5.32
CA THR A 31 -15.89 -4.10 -6.60
C THR A 31 -17.09 -4.77 -7.26
N SER A 32 -18.08 -5.21 -6.49
CA SER A 32 -19.32 -5.78 -7.04
C SER A 32 -20.36 -4.73 -7.44
N GLY A 33 -20.09 -3.43 -7.21
CA GLY A 33 -21.02 -2.34 -7.50
C GLY A 33 -22.16 -2.18 -6.49
N ALA A 34 -22.05 -2.78 -5.30
CA ALA A 34 -23.09 -2.78 -4.26
C ALA A 34 -23.00 -1.62 -3.26
N LEU A 35 -22.15 -0.61 -3.52
CA LEU A 35 -22.10 0.60 -2.70
C LEU A 35 -23.15 1.61 -3.20
N SER A 36 -23.79 2.28 -2.25
CA SER A 36 -24.52 3.50 -2.53
C SER A 36 -23.57 4.63 -2.96
N ARG A 37 -24.11 5.67 -3.59
CA ARG A 37 -23.35 6.87 -3.96
C ARG A 37 -22.65 7.50 -2.75
N THR A 38 -23.33 7.59 -1.61
CA THR A 38 -22.79 8.17 -0.38
C THR A 38 -21.61 7.36 0.17
N GLU A 39 -21.70 6.03 0.16
CA GLU A 39 -20.59 5.17 0.59
C GLU A 39 -19.38 5.30 -0.32
N MET A 40 -19.60 5.40 -1.65
CA MET A 40 -18.52 5.63 -2.61
C MET A 40 -17.86 7.00 -2.41
N GLN A 41 -18.65 8.05 -2.15
CA GLN A 41 -18.12 9.39 -1.83
C GLN A 41 -17.30 9.38 -0.53
N ALA A 42 -17.80 8.71 0.51
CA ALA A 42 -17.08 8.57 1.77
C ALA A 42 -15.75 7.82 1.57
N TRP A 43 -15.74 6.73 0.80
CA TRP A 43 -14.52 6.03 0.44
C TRP A 43 -13.54 6.93 -0.31
N ALA A 44 -14.01 7.67 -1.32
CA ALA A 44 -13.16 8.55 -2.13
C ALA A 44 -12.52 9.65 -1.28
N LEU A 45 -13.30 10.30 -0.41
CA LEU A 45 -12.81 11.34 0.51
C LEU A 45 -11.74 10.80 1.46
N ASN A 46 -11.99 9.65 2.09
CA ASN A 46 -11.04 9.05 3.02
C ASN A 46 -9.79 8.51 2.29
N ARG A 47 -9.96 7.96 1.08
CA ARG A 47 -8.86 7.44 0.29
C ARG A 47 -7.97 8.56 -0.24
N TYR A 48 -8.53 9.74 -0.54
CA TYR A 48 -7.75 10.94 -0.84
C TYR A 48 -6.78 11.27 0.30
N CYS A 49 -7.24 11.26 1.57
CA CYS A 49 -6.36 11.51 2.72
C CYS A 49 -5.20 10.51 2.79
N TYR A 50 -5.45 9.22 2.52
CA TYR A 50 -4.38 8.22 2.45
C TYR A 50 -3.40 8.51 1.31
N GLN A 51 -3.90 8.75 0.08
CA GLN A 51 -3.06 8.98 -1.10
C GLN A 51 -2.22 10.26 -0.95
N ALA A 52 -2.80 11.35 -0.44
CA ALA A 52 -2.12 12.62 -0.22
C ALA A 52 -0.95 12.50 0.78
N VAL A 53 -0.99 11.50 1.68
CA VAL A 53 0.06 11.27 2.67
C VAL A 53 1.19 10.36 2.13
N ILE A 54 0.96 9.58 1.07
CA ILE A 54 1.96 8.67 0.52
C ILE A 54 3.27 9.39 0.17
N PRO A 55 3.29 10.51 -0.59
CA PRO A 55 4.53 11.20 -0.92
C PRO A 55 5.29 11.70 0.32
N ARG A 56 4.56 12.14 1.36
CA ARG A 56 5.16 12.55 2.64
C ARG A 56 5.80 11.37 3.37
N LYS A 57 5.13 10.22 3.39
CA LYS A 57 5.69 8.97 3.94
C LYS A 57 6.91 8.53 3.14
N ASP A 58 6.88 8.61 1.81
CA ASP A 58 8.02 8.26 0.95
C ASP A 58 9.20 9.23 1.10
N ALA A 59 8.94 10.53 1.32
CA ALA A 59 9.97 11.51 1.65
C ALA A 59 10.66 11.18 2.98
N MET A 60 9.92 10.67 3.98
CA MET A 60 10.50 10.22 5.24
C MET A 60 11.45 9.03 5.04
N ILE A 61 11.09 8.06 4.20
CA ILE A 61 11.99 6.94 3.84
C ILE A 61 13.29 7.47 3.21
N LEU A 62 13.19 8.44 2.29
CA LEU A 62 14.35 9.08 1.68
C LEU A 62 15.22 9.84 2.68
N ALA A 63 14.61 10.50 3.67
CA ALA A 63 15.34 11.26 4.69
C ALA A 63 16.22 10.35 5.58
N HIS A 64 15.81 9.10 5.78
CA HIS A 64 16.56 8.11 6.55
C HIS A 64 17.52 7.25 5.70
N ALA A 65 17.38 7.26 4.38
CA ALA A 65 18.21 6.45 3.50
C ALA A 65 19.63 7.04 3.33
N GLN A 66 20.64 6.19 3.47
CA GLN A 66 22.05 6.60 3.33
C GLN A 66 22.62 6.31 1.93
N ASP A 67 22.10 5.28 1.25
CA ASP A 67 22.56 4.89 -0.09
C ASP A 67 22.05 5.84 -1.19
N PRO A 68 22.94 6.52 -1.94
CA PRO A 68 22.56 7.38 -3.05
C PRO A 68 21.79 6.66 -4.17
N ALA A 69 22.11 5.40 -4.47
CA ALA A 69 21.45 4.64 -5.52
C ALA A 69 19.99 4.34 -5.13
N PHE A 70 19.76 3.83 -3.92
CA PHE A 70 18.42 3.67 -3.36
C PHE A 70 17.62 4.98 -3.37
N ARG A 71 18.23 6.10 -2.98
CA ARG A 71 17.55 7.41 -2.99
C ARG A 71 17.12 7.83 -4.39
N ALA A 72 17.98 7.62 -5.39
CA ALA A 72 17.70 7.93 -6.79
C ALA A 72 16.55 7.08 -7.35
N ASP A 73 16.42 5.83 -6.93
CA ASP A 73 15.29 4.99 -7.34
C ASP A 73 14.00 5.30 -6.57
N TRP A 74 14.09 5.59 -5.27
CA TRP A 74 12.91 5.79 -4.44
C TRP A 74 12.22 7.14 -4.69
N ARG A 75 12.96 8.19 -5.11
CA ARG A 75 12.38 9.52 -5.42
C ARG A 75 11.30 9.48 -6.51
N LYS A 76 11.38 8.50 -7.43
CA LYS A 76 10.38 8.27 -8.50
C LYS A 76 8.97 8.00 -7.98
N ARG A 77 8.79 7.73 -6.67
CA ARG A 77 7.49 7.54 -6.01
C ARG A 77 6.85 8.85 -5.54
N ILE A 78 7.58 9.97 -5.63
CA ILE A 78 7.16 11.31 -5.19
C ILE A 78 7.01 12.25 -6.40
N GLU A 79 7.93 12.13 -7.36
CA GLU A 79 8.04 12.98 -8.56
C GLU A 79 7.02 12.65 -9.65
#